data_AF-A0A661QB44-F1
#
_entry.id   AF-A0A661QB44-F1
#
_cell.length_a   1.000
_cell.length_b   1.000
_cell.length_c   1.000
_cell.angle_alpha   90.00
_cell.angle_beta   90.00
_cell.angle_gamma   90.00
#
_symmetry.space_group_name_H-M   'P 1'
#
loop_
_entity.id
_entity.type
_entity.pdbx_description
1 polymer ?
#
loop_
_entity_poly.entity_id
_entity_poly.type
_entity_poly.pdbx_seq_one_letter_code
_entity_poly.pdbx_strand_id
1 'polypeptide(L)' 'YEHKNKLVKGFTEKYNVNKLVYFEETQDVTAAIAREKEIKKWRREKKNQLVNRMNQNWKDLSSGW' A
#
# COMPACT_ATOMS: atom_id res chain seq x y z
N TYR A 1 -4.11 0.80 -11.92
CA TYR A 1 -3.80 1.25 -13.30
C TYR A 1 -2.97 2.54 -13.32
N GLU A 2 -3.43 3.64 -12.74
CA GLU A 2 -2.78 4.97 -12.86
C GLU A 2 -1.32 5.01 -12.37
N HIS A 3 -1.05 4.44 -11.19
CA HIS A 3 0.32 4.38 -10.64
C HIS A 3 1.25 3.50 -11.50
N LYS A 4 0.74 2.40 -12.07
CA LYS A 4 1.52 1.50 -12.94
C LYS A 4 1.93 2.19 -14.24
N ASN A 5 1.01 2.97 -14.82
CA ASN A 5 1.23 3.69 -16.07
C ASN A 5 1.78 5.11 -15.88
N LYS A 6 2.04 5.55 -14.64
CA LYS A 6 2.57 6.87 -14.31
C LYS A 6 1.77 8.02 -14.92
N LEU A 7 0.44 7.88 -14.93
CA LEU A 7 -0.45 8.84 -15.60
C LEU A 7 -0.49 10.20 -14.89
N VAL A 8 -0.16 10.22 -13.60
CA VAL A 8 -0.11 11.43 -12.78
C VAL A 8 1.33 11.73 -12.43
N LYS A 9 1.79 12.93 -12.80
CA LYS A 9 3.13 13.41 -12.43
C LYS A 9 3.20 13.64 -10.93
N GLY A 10 4.30 13.19 -10.29
CA GLY A 10 4.52 13.43 -8.87
C GLY A 10 5.27 12.32 -8.15
N PHE A 11 4.89 12.07 -6.89
CA PHE A 11 5.61 11.15 -5.99
C PHE A 11 5.69 9.73 -6.54
N THR A 12 4.57 9.21 -7.04
CA THR A 12 4.46 7.83 -7.53
C THR A 12 5.30 7.60 -8.79
N GLU A 13 5.33 8.58 -9.70
CA GLU A 13 6.22 8.60 -10.86
C GLU A 13 7.70 8.66 -10.44
N LYS A 14 8.05 9.65 -9.60
CA LYS A 14 9.43 9.94 -9.17
C LYS A 14 10.09 8.75 -8.46
N TYR A 15 9.34 8.06 -7.60
CA TYR A 15 9.84 6.95 -6.79
C TYR A 15 9.42 5.56 -7.31
N ASN A 16 8.84 5.50 -8.51
CA ASN A 16 8.40 4.26 -9.15
C ASN A 16 7.46 3.40 -8.27
N VAL A 17 6.54 4.05 -7.56
CA VAL A 17 5.61 3.40 -6.62
C VAL A 17 4.45 2.78 -7.39
N ASN A 18 4.65 1.54 -7.87
CA ASN A 18 3.72 0.87 -8.79
C ASN A 18 3.26 -0.53 -8.36
N LYS A 19 3.76 -1.06 -7.23
CA LYS A 19 3.36 -2.38 -6.70
C LYS A 19 2.43 -2.24 -5.51
N LEU A 20 1.26 -2.88 -5.56
CA LEU A 20 0.36 -2.99 -4.42
C LEU A 20 0.75 -4.24 -3.63
N VAL A 21 1.39 -4.09 -2.48
CA VAL A 21 1.85 -5.24 -1.67
C VAL A 21 0.96 -5.54 -0.47
N TYR A 22 0.05 -4.62 -0.12
CA TYR A 22 -0.83 -4.72 1.03
C TYR A 22 -2.05 -3.82 0.88
N PHE A 23 -3.22 -4.33 1.24
CA PHE A 23 -4.45 -3.56 1.44
C PHE A 23 -5.28 -4.21 2.55
N GLU A 24 -6.16 -3.43 3.18
CA GLU A 24 -7.14 -3.90 4.16
C GLU A 24 -8.50 -3.33 3.74
N GLU A 25 -9.56 -4.12 3.92
CA GLU A 25 -10.94 -3.66 3.76
C GLU A 25 -11.54 -3.40 5.12
N THR A 26 -12.29 -2.31 5.25
CA THR A 26 -13.01 -1.95 6.47
C THR A 26 -14.46 -1.66 6.15
N GLN A 27 -15.35 -1.92 7.10
CA GLN A 27 -16.79 -1.67 6.93
C GLN A 27 -17.17 -0.20 7.07
N ASP A 28 -16.29 0.62 7.64
CA ASP A 28 -16.53 2.02 7.93
C ASP A 28 -15.35 2.90 7.47
N VAL A 29 -15.68 4.11 7.00
CA VAL A 29 -14.71 5.09 6.49
C VAL A 29 -13.88 5.68 7.63
N THR A 30 -14.47 5.90 8.81
CA THR A 30 -13.73 6.40 9.98
C THR A 30 -12.70 5.39 10.43
N ALA A 31 -13.06 4.10 10.43
CA ALA A 31 -12.12 3.00 10.69
C ALA A 31 -10.98 2.97 9.66
N ALA A 32 -11.28 3.11 8.36
CA ALA A 32 -10.26 3.17 7.30
C ALA A 32 -9.26 4.32 7.55
N ILE A 33 -9.75 5.52 7.83
CA ILE A 33 -8.94 6.71 8.06
C ILE A 33 -8.08 6.57 9.31
N ALA A 34 -8.64 6.03 10.39
CA ALA A 34 -7.91 5.79 11.63
C ALA A 34 -6.76 4.79 11.40
N ARG A 35 -7.04 3.69 10.71
CA ARG A 35 -6.06 2.65 10.37
C ARG A 35 -4.95 3.20 9.46
N GLU A 36 -5.31 3.97 8.44
CA GLU A 36 -4.35 4.61 7.55
C GLU A 36 -3.40 5.54 8.32
N LYS A 37 -3.94 6.39 9.20
CA LYS A 37 -3.16 7.30 10.05
C LYS A 37 -2.22 6.53 10.98
N GLU A 38 -2.71 5.44 11.56
CA GLU A 38 -1.93 4.57 12.44
C GLU A 38 -0.72 3.98 11.69
N ILE A 39 -0.97 3.32 10.54
CA ILE A 39 0.08 2.74 9.71
C ILE A 39 1.07 3.81 9.26
N LYS A 40 0.60 4.98 8.81
CA LYS A 40 1.49 6.07 8.36
C LYS A 40 2.52 6.46 9.42
N LYS A 41 2.12 6.49 10.71
CA LYS A 41 3.00 6.80 11.86
C LYS A 41 3.97 5.69 12.25
N TRP A 42 3.80 4.46 11.77
CA TRP A 42 4.67 3.36 12.13
C TRP A 42 6.07 3.48 11.53
N ARG A 43 7.05 2.95 12.28
CA ARG A 43 8.40 2.68 11.77
C ARG A 43 8.36 1.69 10.60
N ARG A 44 9.36 1.79 9.72
CA ARG A 44 9.45 0.95 8.52
C ARG A 44 9.45 -0.55 8.84
N GLU A 45 10.12 -0.97 9.91
CA GLU A 45 10.19 -2.38 10.33
C GLU A 45 8.80 -2.95 10.63
N LYS A 46 7.97 -2.21 11.37
CA LYS A 46 6.61 -2.63 11.72
C LYS A 46 5.72 -2.72 10.48
N LYS A 47 5.87 -1.79 9.53
CA LYS A 47 5.19 -1.86 8.22
C LYS A 47 5.62 -3.10 7.44
N ASN A 48 6.91 -3.40 7.40
CA ASN A 48 7.43 -4.59 6.70
C ASN A 48 6.92 -5.89 7.33
N GLN A 49 6.87 -5.96 8.67
CA GLN A 49 6.30 -7.11 9.37
C GLN A 49 4.81 -7.30 9.05
N LEU A 50 4.04 -6.22 8.96
CA LEU A 50 2.64 -6.26 8.55
C LEU A 50 2.48 -6.86 7.15
N VAL A 51 3.27 -6.36 6.19
CA VAL A 51 3.28 -6.90 4.82
C VAL A 51 3.71 -8.37 4.82
N ASN A 52 4.79 -8.71 5.52
CA ASN A 52 5.33 -10.08 5.55
C ASN A 52 4.34 -11.11 6.09
N ARG A 53 3.46 -10.73 7.02
CA ARG A 53 2.43 -11.63 7.58
C ARG A 53 1.39 -12.05 6.54
N MET A 54 1.08 -11.17 5.58
CA MET A 54 0.04 -11.41 4.56
C MET A 54 0.62 -11.76 3.18
N ASN A 55 1.83 -11.24 2.90
CA ASN A 55 2.47 -11.28 1.60
C ASN A 55 3.99 -11.38 1.78
N GLN A 56 4.43 -12.54 2.27
CA GLN A 56 5.85 -12.81 2.56
C GLN A 56 6.78 -12.58 1.36
N ASN A 57 6.29 -12.81 0.15
CA ASN A 57 7.06 -12.68 -1.09
C ASN A 57 6.92 -11.30 -1.76
N TRP A 58 6.24 -10.34 -1.11
CA TRP A 58 6.02 -9.00 -1.64
C TRP A 58 5.48 -8.99 -3.07
N LYS A 59 4.60 -9.95 -3.38
CA LYS A 59 3.95 -10.05 -4.67
C LYS A 59 3.08 -8.81 -4.90
N ASP A 60 3.00 -8.37 -6.14
CA ASP A 60 2.04 -7.33 -6.51
C ASP A 60 0.63 -7.94 -6.49
N LEU A 61 -0.18 -7.57 -5.52
CA LEU A 61 -1.56 -7.99 -5.33
C LEU A 61 -2.47 -7.48 -6.45
N SER A 62 -2.04 -6.46 -7.18
CA SER A 62 -2.75 -5.94 -8.35
C SER A 62 -2.30 -6.59 -9.67
N SER A 63 -1.54 -7.69 -9.63
CA SER A 63 -0.97 -8.33 -10.84
C SER A 63 -1.96 -9.12 -11.71
N GLY A 64 -3.24 -9.14 -11.36
CA GLY A 64 -4.32 -9.77 -12.16
C GLY A 64 -5.56 -8.89 -12.31
N TRP A 65 -5.42 -7.59 -12.09
CA TRP A 65 -6.48 -6.59 -12.12
C TRP A 65 -6.21 -5.56 -13.22
#